data_AF-A0A938SEP3-F1
#
_entry.id   AF-A0A938SEP3-F1
#
_cell.length_a   1.000
_cell.length_b   1.000
_cell.length_c   1.000
_cell.angle_alpha   90.00
_cell.angle_beta   90.00
_cell.angle_gamma   90.00
#
_symmetry.space_group_name_H-M   'P 1'
#
loop_
_entity.id
_entity.type
_entity.pdbx_description
1 polymer ?
#
loop_
_entity_poly.entity_id
_entity_poly.type
_entity_poly.pdbx_seq_one_letter_code
_entity_poly.pdbx_strand_id
1 'polypeptide(L)'
;MWQASKISIVSLGVLGLLVGVLFVAQSAQAQSRCGNTAAPAKPTRIKGGESFPPLPLPATPLRRTERKRQPAPPALVGKLEYGKLVWATDAEGKKYSYLDWTTDPQDIANLLIWTNAQLGIKYKPITAKFNAFSYDPAEIPILYLRFGTSPTRTWSSKPSRT
;
A
#
# COMPACT_ATOMS: atom_id res chain seq x y z
N MET A 1 -3.01 -51.35 35.31
CA MET A 1 -2.69 -50.11 36.06
C MET A 1 -3.44 -48.96 35.40
N TRP A 2 -4.51 -48.46 36.02
CA TRP A 2 -5.34 -47.36 35.49
C TRP A 2 -5.52 -46.33 36.60
N GLN A 3 -4.85 -45.18 36.47
CA GLN A 3 -4.94 -44.05 37.41
C GLN A 3 -6.04 -43.12 36.91
N ALA A 4 -7.21 -43.17 37.55
CA ALA A 4 -8.28 -42.20 37.33
C ALA A 4 -7.89 -40.87 38.01
N SER A 5 -7.59 -39.87 37.18
CA SER A 5 -7.26 -38.51 37.61
C SER A 5 -8.49 -37.88 38.26
N LYS A 6 -8.37 -37.53 39.55
CA LYS A 6 -9.41 -36.85 40.32
C LYS A 6 -9.54 -35.41 39.81
N ILE A 7 -10.45 -35.17 38.88
CA ILE A 7 -10.82 -33.83 38.43
C ILE A 7 -11.50 -33.13 39.61
N SER A 8 -10.76 -32.19 40.19
CA SER A 8 -11.14 -31.48 41.42
C SER A 8 -12.33 -30.56 41.14
N ILE A 9 -13.42 -30.70 41.90
CA ILE A 9 -14.68 -29.96 41.76
C ILE A 9 -14.46 -28.42 41.82
N VAL A 10 -13.37 -27.99 42.46
CA VAL A 10 -12.96 -26.58 42.55
C VAL A 10 -12.66 -25.98 41.16
N SER A 11 -12.08 -26.74 40.23
CA SER A 11 -11.77 -26.25 38.87
C SER A 11 -13.01 -26.01 38.01
N LEU A 12 -14.10 -26.75 38.21
CA LEU A 12 -15.37 -26.53 37.50
C LEU A 12 -16.11 -25.29 38.04
N GLY A 13 -16.04 -25.04 39.35
CA GLY A 13 -16.64 -23.86 39.98
C GLY A 13 -15.98 -22.55 39.54
N VAL A 14 -14.65 -22.51 39.46
CA VAL A 14 -13.91 -21.32 39.00
C VAL A 14 -14.16 -21.05 37.51
N LEU A 15 -14.27 -22.10 36.69
CA LEU A 15 -14.60 -21.94 35.26
C LEU A 15 -16.03 -21.40 35.06
N GLY A 16 -17.00 -21.92 35.82
CA GLY A 16 -18.39 -21.45 35.78
C GLY A 16 -18.54 -19.99 36.22
N LEU A 17 -17.77 -19.57 37.23
CA LEU A 17 -17.78 -18.19 37.74
C LEU A 17 -17.09 -17.22 36.75
N LEU A 18 -16.01 -17.65 36.08
CA LEU A 18 -15.38 -16.87 35.01
C LEU A 18 -16.27 -16.71 33.77
N VAL A 19 -17.00 -17.76 33.37
CA VAL A 19 -17.94 -17.68 32.24
C VAL A 19 -19.14 -16.79 32.57
N GLY A 20 -19.65 -16.85 33.81
CA GLY A 20 -20.73 -15.98 34.27
C GLY A 20 -20.35 -14.49 34.29
N VAL A 21 -19.13 -14.16 34.72
CA VAL A 21 -18.63 -12.76 34.72
C VAL A 21 -18.41 -12.25 33.29
N LEU A 22 -17.95 -13.10 32.36
CA LEU A 22 -17.85 -12.70 30.95
C LEU A 22 -19.21 -12.39 30.31
N PHE A 23 -20.27 -13.11 30.68
CA PHE A 23 -21.60 -12.92 30.08
C PHE A 23 -22.32 -11.66 30.60
N VAL A 24 -22.12 -11.27 31.86
CA VAL A 24 -22.79 -10.08 32.44
C VAL A 24 -22.15 -8.76 31.99
N ALA A 25 -20.88 -8.76 31.56
CA ALA A 25 -20.19 -7.54 31.13
C ALA A 25 -20.65 -6.99 29.76
N GLN A 26 -21.47 -7.72 28.99
CA GLN A 26 -21.86 -7.33 27.62
C GLN A 26 -23.14 -6.48 27.52
N SER A 27 -23.90 -6.26 28.60
CA SER A 27 -25.22 -5.60 28.49
C SER A 27 -25.25 -4.08 28.73
N ALA A 28 -24.10 -3.42 28.91
CA ALA A 28 -24.03 -1.99 29.13
C ALA A 28 -23.51 -1.21 27.89
N GLN A 29 -24.18 -1.33 26.73
CA GLN A 29 -23.98 -0.38 25.64
C GLN A 29 -25.10 0.67 25.62
N ALA A 30 -24.72 1.82 26.18
CA ALA A 30 -25.33 3.14 26.15
C ALA A 30 -26.43 3.36 25.10
N GLN A 31 -27.66 3.55 25.58
CA GLN A 31 -28.69 4.28 24.86
C GLN A 31 -28.20 5.71 24.62
N SER A 32 -27.79 5.99 23.38
CA SER A 32 -27.25 7.28 22.97
C SER A 32 -28.34 8.09 22.29
N ARG A 33 -28.63 9.22 22.93
CA ARG A 33 -29.58 10.28 22.61
C ARG A 33 -29.67 10.60 21.12
N CYS A 34 -30.89 10.93 20.68
CA CYS A 34 -31.18 11.52 19.38
C CYS A 34 -30.13 12.57 18.98
N GLY A 35 -29.50 12.35 17.81
CA GLY A 35 -28.44 13.19 17.27
C GLY A 35 -27.30 12.33 16.73
N ASN A 36 -27.52 11.68 15.59
CA ASN A 36 -26.41 11.10 14.83
C ASN A 36 -25.58 12.24 14.22
N THR A 37 -24.74 12.91 15.00
CA THR A 37 -23.63 13.67 14.40
C THR A 37 -22.63 12.65 13.88
N ALA A 38 -22.98 11.98 12.78
CA ALA A 38 -22.03 11.27 11.94
C ALA A 38 -20.90 12.25 11.65
N ALA A 39 -19.66 11.78 11.77
CA ALA A 39 -18.49 12.61 11.56
C ALA A 39 -18.66 13.41 10.25
N PRO A 40 -18.33 14.71 10.25
CA PRO A 40 -18.55 15.57 9.09
C PRO A 40 -17.93 14.92 7.85
N ALA A 41 -18.72 14.82 6.78
CA ALA A 41 -18.29 14.17 5.54
C ALA A 41 -17.01 14.83 5.01
N LYS A 42 -16.06 14.03 4.52
CA LYS A 42 -14.78 14.52 4.02
C LYS A 42 -15.03 15.58 2.91
N PRO A 43 -14.43 16.78 2.99
CA PRO A 43 -14.67 17.84 2.02
C PRO A 43 -14.37 17.34 0.60
N THR A 44 -15.37 17.43 -0.27
CA THR A 44 -15.24 17.02 -1.68
C THR A 44 -15.09 18.26 -2.55
N ARG A 45 -14.03 18.29 -3.37
CA ARG A 45 -13.76 19.40 -4.28
C ARG A 45 -14.64 19.29 -5.52
N ILE A 46 -15.76 20.01 -5.54
CA ILE A 46 -16.67 20.12 -6.68
C ILE A 46 -16.61 21.56 -7.17
N LYS A 47 -16.32 21.78 -8.45
CA LYS A 47 -16.56 23.09 -9.09
C LYS A 47 -17.87 23.00 -9.88
N GLY A 48 -18.74 23.99 -9.72
CA GLY A 48 -19.86 24.21 -10.61
C GLY A 48 -19.35 24.84 -11.90
N GLY A 49 -19.66 24.23 -13.03
CA GLY A 49 -19.50 24.83 -14.35
C GLY A 49 -20.88 25.01 -14.97
N GLU A 50 -21.16 26.19 -15.50
CA GLU A 50 -22.32 26.44 -16.34
C GLU A 50 -21.91 26.05 -17.76
N SER A 51 -22.51 24.98 -18.29
CA SER A 51 -22.32 24.63 -19.70
C SER A 51 -23.47 25.23 -20.49
N PHE A 52 -23.16 26.07 -21.46
CA PHE A 52 -24.15 26.49 -22.44
C PHE A 52 -24.35 25.34 -23.44
N PRO A 53 -25.58 24.85 -23.65
CA PRO A 53 -25.84 24.03 -24.82
C PRO A 53 -25.62 24.90 -26.08
N PRO A 54 -24.95 24.39 -27.13
CA PRO A 54 -24.89 25.10 -28.39
C PRO A 54 -26.32 25.21 -28.97
N LEU A 55 -26.78 26.42 -29.31
CA LEU A 55 -28.19 26.73 -29.58
C LEU A 55 -28.42 27.47 -30.91
N PRO A 56 -29.68 27.56 -31.35
CA PRO A 56 -30.37 28.84 -31.15
C PRO A 56 -31.78 28.66 -30.54
N LEU A 57 -32.02 29.39 -29.43
CA LEU A 57 -33.27 29.71 -28.68
C LEU A 57 -32.92 29.77 -27.16
N PRO A 58 -33.63 30.54 -26.30
CA PRO A 58 -33.06 31.06 -25.05
C PRO A 58 -32.48 29.97 -24.14
N ALA A 59 -31.15 29.97 -24.01
CA ALA A 59 -30.42 28.95 -23.29
C ALA A 59 -30.65 29.08 -21.78
N THR A 60 -31.26 28.07 -21.17
CA THR A 60 -31.18 27.92 -19.73
C THR A 60 -29.80 27.31 -19.40
N PRO A 61 -28.98 27.93 -18.54
CA PRO A 61 -27.66 27.41 -18.21
C PRO A 61 -27.79 26.04 -17.54
N LEU A 62 -27.16 25.01 -18.11
CA LEU A 62 -27.17 23.68 -17.54
C LEU A 62 -26.07 23.55 -16.49
N ARG A 63 -26.47 23.34 -15.23
CA ARG A 63 -25.55 23.10 -14.11
C ARG A 63 -24.81 21.77 -14.29
N ARG A 64 -23.50 21.82 -14.56
CA ARG A 64 -22.61 20.64 -14.50
C ARG A 64 -21.76 20.72 -13.24
N THR A 65 -21.69 19.63 -12.49
CA THR A 65 -20.80 19.49 -11.33
C THR A 65 -19.59 18.68 -11.74
N GLU A 66 -18.40 19.29 -11.72
CA GLU A 66 -17.15 18.61 -12.02
C GLU A 66 -16.41 18.27 -10.71
N ARG A 67 -16.20 16.98 -10.46
CA ARG A 67 -15.41 16.51 -9.32
C ARG A 67 -13.92 16.69 -9.63
N LYS A 68 -13.27 17.62 -8.92
CA LYS A 68 -11.85 17.89 -9.12
C LYS A 68 -11.00 16.88 -8.37
N ARG A 69 -10.09 16.19 -9.09
CA ARG A 69 -9.11 15.26 -8.51
C ARG A 69 -8.22 15.99 -7.51
N GLN A 70 -7.82 15.31 -6.43
CA GLN A 70 -6.78 15.85 -5.55
C GLN A 70 -5.47 16.01 -6.33
N PRO A 71 -4.65 17.03 -6.02
CA PRO A 71 -3.31 17.11 -6.60
C PRO A 71 -2.54 15.83 -6.30
N ALA A 72 -1.71 15.39 -7.24
CA ALA A 72 -0.87 14.22 -7.02
C ALA A 72 0.07 14.49 -5.84
N PRO A 73 0.34 13.49 -4.98
CA PRO A 73 1.31 13.64 -3.91
C PRO A 73 2.71 13.95 -4.50
N PRO A 74 3.52 14.73 -3.77
CA PRO A 74 4.90 15.01 -4.16
C PRO A 74 5.74 13.72 -4.19
N ALA A 75 6.77 13.71 -5.04
CA ALA A 75 7.73 12.62 -5.09
C ALA A 75 8.64 12.69 -3.84
N LEU A 76 9.00 11.52 -3.29
CA LEU A 76 9.95 11.42 -2.18
C LEU A 76 11.14 10.54 -2.55
N VAL A 77 10.85 9.39 -3.16
CA VAL A 77 11.85 8.38 -3.49
C VAL A 77 11.88 8.14 -4.99
N GLY A 78 13.03 8.37 -5.61
CA GLY A 78 13.31 7.99 -6.98
C GLY A 78 14.01 6.64 -7.03
N LYS A 79 13.35 5.61 -7.57
CA LYS A 79 13.99 4.32 -7.82
C LYS A 79 14.78 4.38 -9.11
N LEU A 80 16.08 4.13 -9.04
CA LEU A 80 16.97 4.32 -10.17
C LEU A 80 16.90 3.14 -11.16
N GLU A 81 16.63 3.44 -12.42
CA GLU A 81 16.73 2.47 -13.52
C GLU A 81 18.18 2.40 -14.01
N TYR A 82 18.82 1.23 -13.91
CA TYR A 82 20.20 1.03 -14.38
C TYR A 82 20.50 -0.41 -14.82
N GLY A 83 21.39 -0.60 -15.78
CA GLY A 83 21.82 -1.93 -16.21
C GLY A 83 21.15 -2.41 -17.50
N LYS A 84 21.37 -3.68 -17.83
CA LYS A 84 20.99 -4.27 -19.12
C LYS A 84 19.67 -5.03 -19.03
N LEU A 85 18.99 -5.17 -20.16
CA LEU A 85 17.85 -6.08 -20.30
C LEU A 85 18.36 -7.53 -20.28
N VAL A 86 17.92 -8.30 -19.30
CA VAL A 86 18.23 -9.72 -19.11
C VAL A 86 17.00 -10.52 -19.50
N TRP A 87 17.20 -11.60 -20.25
CA TRP A 87 16.16 -12.57 -20.58
C TRP A 87 16.25 -13.74 -19.62
N ALA A 88 15.13 -14.14 -19.06
CA ALA A 88 15.01 -15.37 -18.27
C ALA A 88 13.84 -16.20 -18.75
N THR A 89 13.87 -17.47 -18.35
CA THR A 89 12.85 -18.45 -18.64
C THR A 89 12.32 -18.96 -17.31
N ASP A 90 11.00 -18.89 -17.12
CA ASP A 90 10.33 -19.46 -15.95
C ASP A 90 10.42 -20.99 -15.96
N ALA A 91 10.09 -21.63 -14.83
CA ALA A 91 10.05 -23.09 -14.72
C ALA A 91 9.08 -23.73 -15.75
N GLU A 92 8.06 -22.97 -16.17
CA GLU A 92 7.06 -23.36 -17.17
C GLU A 92 7.50 -23.06 -18.62
N GLY A 93 8.75 -22.65 -18.85
CA GLY A 93 9.31 -22.41 -20.18
C GLY A 93 8.94 -21.05 -20.79
N LYS A 94 8.23 -20.18 -20.05
CA LYS A 94 7.86 -18.84 -20.52
C LYS A 94 9.07 -17.90 -20.45
N LYS A 95 9.40 -17.26 -21.58
CA LYS A 95 10.45 -16.24 -21.62
C LYS A 95 9.90 -14.89 -21.17
N TYR A 96 10.61 -14.24 -20.27
CA TYR A 96 10.34 -12.86 -19.87
C TYR A 96 11.66 -12.06 -19.86
N SER A 97 11.52 -10.75 -20.02
CA SER A 97 12.64 -9.83 -19.91
C SER A 97 12.47 -8.97 -18.66
N TYR A 98 13.56 -8.75 -17.96
CA TYR A 98 13.64 -7.80 -16.87
C TYR A 98 14.95 -7.03 -16.97
N LEU A 99 14.98 -5.81 -16.46
CA LEU A 99 16.24 -5.10 -16.34
C LEU A 99 16.96 -5.61 -15.09
N ASP A 100 18.29 -5.69 -15.14
CA ASP A 100 19.13 -6.26 -14.05
C ASP A 100 18.86 -5.65 -12.66
N TRP A 101 18.40 -4.39 -12.61
CA TRP A 101 17.99 -3.68 -11.39
C TRP A 101 16.56 -3.98 -10.90
N THR A 102 15.70 -4.56 -11.75
CA THR A 102 14.25 -4.73 -11.52
C THR A 102 13.91 -6.15 -11.06
N THR A 103 14.61 -6.68 -10.05
CA THR A 103 14.22 -7.99 -9.47
C THR A 103 12.82 -7.96 -8.88
N ASP A 104 12.45 -6.83 -8.26
CA ASP A 104 11.08 -6.58 -7.84
C ASP A 104 10.76 -5.10 -8.08
N PRO A 105 9.84 -4.77 -9.02
CA PRO A 105 9.52 -3.40 -9.39
C PRO A 105 8.67 -2.66 -8.35
N GLN A 106 7.99 -3.36 -7.44
CA GLN A 106 6.99 -2.77 -6.54
C GLN A 106 7.43 -2.60 -5.09
N ASP A 107 8.65 -3.01 -4.76
CA ASP A 107 9.32 -2.74 -3.48
C ASP A 107 9.02 -1.37 -2.84
N ILE A 108 9.36 -0.27 -3.51
CA ILE A 108 9.26 1.08 -2.96
C ILE A 108 7.82 1.55 -2.94
N ALA A 109 6.99 1.11 -3.89
CA ALA A 109 5.57 1.38 -3.84
C ALA A 109 4.93 0.75 -2.58
N ASN A 110 5.23 -0.52 -2.31
CA ASN A 110 4.73 -1.22 -1.13
C ASN A 110 5.26 -0.59 0.16
N LEU A 111 6.56 -0.25 0.20
CA LEU A 111 7.17 0.42 1.34
C LEU A 111 6.52 1.79 1.62
N LEU A 112 6.30 2.61 0.59
CA LEU A 112 5.68 3.92 0.74
C LEU A 112 4.20 3.81 1.09
N ILE A 113 3.47 2.82 0.58
CA ILE A 113 2.09 2.56 0.99
C ILE A 113 2.03 2.30 2.51
N TRP A 114 2.88 1.41 3.00
CA TRP A 114 2.96 1.09 4.42
C TRP A 114 3.41 2.30 5.27
N THR A 115 4.46 3.00 4.84
CA THR A 115 5.03 4.14 5.57
C THR A 115 4.08 5.34 5.62
N ASN A 116 3.42 5.63 4.50
CA ASN A 116 2.39 6.68 4.42
C ASN A 116 1.23 6.38 5.37
N ALA A 117 0.82 5.12 5.48
CA ALA A 117 -0.23 4.71 6.41
C ALA A 117 0.20 4.87 7.87
N GLN A 118 1.45 4.51 8.20
CA GLN A 118 1.97 4.57 9.56
C GLN A 118 2.25 5.99 10.05
N LEU A 119 2.78 6.86 9.17
CA LEU A 119 3.19 8.23 9.52
C LEU A 119 2.13 9.28 9.19
N GLY A 120 1.04 8.91 8.51
CA GLY A 120 0.01 9.85 8.06
C GLY A 120 0.48 10.83 6.98
N ILE A 121 1.60 10.55 6.31
CA ILE A 121 2.18 11.37 5.24
C ILE A 121 1.69 10.90 3.86
N LYS A 122 1.87 11.74 2.83
CA LYS A 122 1.44 11.44 1.45
C LYS A 122 2.55 11.72 0.46
N TYR A 123 3.37 10.71 0.21
CA TYR A 123 4.41 10.76 -0.81
C TYR A 123 4.26 9.63 -1.82
N LYS A 124 4.77 9.86 -3.04
CA LYS A 124 4.83 8.83 -4.08
C LYS A 124 6.26 8.40 -4.40
N PRO A 125 6.46 7.14 -4.81
CA PRO A 125 7.65 6.76 -5.54
C PRO A 125 7.57 7.32 -6.96
N ILE A 126 8.74 7.55 -7.54
CA ILE A 126 8.88 7.73 -8.98
C ILE A 126 10.01 6.83 -9.49
N THR A 127 9.91 6.47 -10.76
CA THR A 127 10.98 5.74 -11.43
C THR A 127 11.89 6.74 -12.14
N ALA A 128 13.16 6.74 -11.76
CA ALA A 128 14.16 7.70 -12.20
C ALA A 128 15.15 7.03 -13.16
N LYS A 129 15.23 7.51 -14.39
CA LYS A 129 16.23 7.04 -15.37
C LYS A 129 17.54 7.73 -15.13
N PHE A 130 18.66 7.00 -15.11
CA PHE A 130 20.01 7.57 -14.91
C PHE A 130 20.31 8.79 -15.80
N ASN A 131 19.84 8.78 -17.05
CA ASN A 131 20.11 9.86 -18.01
C ASN A 131 19.08 11.00 -18.00
N ALA A 132 17.99 10.89 -17.24
CA ALA A 132 16.86 11.83 -17.34
C ALA A 132 16.24 12.22 -15.99
N PHE A 133 16.86 11.82 -14.87
CA PHE A 133 16.39 12.24 -13.55
C PHE A 133 16.96 13.60 -13.17
N SER A 134 16.22 14.34 -12.34
CA SER A 134 16.65 15.63 -11.81
C SER A 134 17.60 15.44 -10.63
N TYR A 135 18.71 16.19 -10.63
CA TYR A 135 19.68 16.20 -9.54
C TYR A 135 19.30 17.15 -8.41
N ASP A 136 18.18 17.86 -8.54
CA ASP A 136 17.70 18.79 -7.52
C ASP A 136 17.13 18.00 -6.31
N PRO A 137 17.73 18.11 -5.11
CA PRO A 137 17.20 17.45 -3.92
C PRO A 137 15.80 17.95 -3.51
N ALA A 138 15.36 19.11 -4.03
CA ALA A 138 13.99 19.60 -3.80
C ALA A 138 12.93 18.78 -4.56
N GLU A 139 13.29 18.14 -5.68
CA GLU A 139 12.38 17.31 -6.47
C GLU A 139 12.43 15.83 -6.04
N ILE A 140 13.63 15.29 -5.85
CA ILE A 140 13.87 13.88 -5.51
C ILE A 140 14.92 13.82 -4.39
N PRO A 141 14.50 13.91 -3.12
CA PRO A 141 15.46 13.94 -2.01
C PRO A 141 16.14 12.60 -1.76
N ILE A 142 15.49 11.48 -2.11
CA ILE A 142 15.99 10.13 -1.84
C ILE A 142 16.10 9.35 -3.15
N LEU A 143 17.30 8.86 -3.46
CA LEU A 143 17.54 7.91 -4.53
C LEU A 143 17.63 6.49 -3.97
N TYR A 144 16.80 5.60 -4.48
CA TYR A 144 16.80 4.18 -4.10
C TYR A 144 17.47 3.33 -5.17
N LEU A 145 18.54 2.65 -4.75
CA LEU A 145 19.34 1.75 -5.55
C LEU A 145 19.17 0.33 -5.00
N ARG A 146 18.77 -0.61 -5.86
CA ARG A 146 18.69 -2.03 -5.52
C ARG A 146 19.62 -2.81 -6.41
N PHE A 147 20.64 -3.39 -5.80
CA PHE A 147 21.53 -4.32 -6.48
C PHE A 147 20.90 -5.71 -6.55
N GLY A 148 20.66 -6.19 -7.78
CA GLY A 148 20.36 -7.58 -8.03
C GLY A 148 21.65 -8.39 -8.11
N THR A 149 21.73 -9.52 -7.42
CA THR A 149 22.70 -10.56 -7.76
C THR A 149 22.16 -11.29 -8.98
N SER A 150 22.66 -10.96 -10.18
CA SER A 150 22.36 -11.75 -11.37
C SER A 150 22.71 -13.23 -11.10
N PRO A 151 21.79 -14.18 -11.32
CA PRO A 151 22.04 -15.61 -11.11
C PRO A 151 23.10 -16.20 -12.07
N THR A 152 23.68 -15.40 -12.97
CA THR A 152 24.69 -15.86 -13.92
C THR A 152 26.13 -15.79 -13.42
N ARG A 153 26.40 -15.29 -12.21
CA ARG A 153 27.73 -15.45 -11.60
C ARG A 153 27.86 -16.86 -11.02
N THR A 154 27.82 -17.88 -11.88
CA THR A 154 28.38 -19.18 -11.52
C THR A 154 29.88 -18.96 -11.35
N TRP A 155 30.34 -18.98 -10.10
CA TRP A 155 31.76 -19.03 -9.80
C TRP A 155 32.30 -20.35 -10.36
N SER A 156 32.80 -20.32 -11.59
CA SER A 156 33.50 -21.44 -12.21
C SER A 156 34.85 -21.62 -11.50
N SER A 157 34.83 -22.24 -10.32
CA SER A 157 36.03 -22.77 -9.69
C SER A 157 36.51 -24.00 -10.47
N LYS A 158 37.14 -23.80 -11.63
CA LYS A 158 38.10 -24.77 -12.13
C LYS A 158 39.49 -24.23 -11.82
N PRO A 159 40.17 -24.70 -10.75
CA PRO A 159 41.59 -24.48 -10.65
C PRO A 159 42.25 -25.17 -11.85
N SER A 160 43.00 -24.40 -12.63
CA SER A 160 43.95 -24.94 -13.60
C SER A 160 44.93 -25.82 -12.83
N ARG A 161 44.82 -27.13 -13.02
CA ARG A 161 45.78 -28.08 -12.49
C ARG A 161 47.02 -28.02 -13.40
N THR A 162 48.02 -27.25 -12.99
CA THR A 162 49.40 -27.34 -13.48
C THR A 162 50.20 -28.21 -12.53
#